data_AF-A0A0N1JXG5-F1
#
_entry.id   AF-A0A0N1JXG5-F1
#
_cell.length_a   1.000
_cell.length_b   1.000
_cell.length_c   1.000
_cell.angle_alpha   90.00
_cell.angle_beta   90.00
_cell.angle_gamma   90.00
#
_symmetry.space_group_name_H-M   'P 1'
#
loop_
_entity.id
_entity.type
_entity.pdbx_description
1 polymer ?
#
loop_
_entity_poly.entity_id
_entity_poly.type
_entity_poly.pdbx_seq_one_letter_code
_entity_poly.pdbx_strand_id
1 'polypeptide(L)'
;MLPTGQFAGQYMGFGGMLKRWRKAAGITQPPVARALGMCVRKYRDIETGAMPPRFSKAQCDALAAVLKLDSDDRHALLLYNVGAYVRATAPESHPELARALRLLIDRQMPSPTYLSDRNWNILAYNQAMAELWPWVMEPRANLIRWALTTAEGRATYHDWHKHAAVFVRMLRFAETTHGDDPDLQELIADVKKNPEVLQIWESDTGRVEHRDGHVFLATVPTLGYKTIEIVSHVAYPAIMPDCRFVVMTWVEAEGDAQRDALGGPRNAWADETHNTARERHRAQERIAEADRLRSDAVGTARLVVNSADKAAARAGEDGIRLPAISRLMGPDAQLTLSPSKRNVVWAVEESPGYWGVTEVSPLTVIARVPWEALEGECFAEMKRLVRLALPAEPEAAAARIGELIGERDVEQRVLRAVLGELWADGAPSKPHCQVA
;
A
#
# COMPACT_ATOMS: atom_id res chain seq x y z
N MET A 1 30.91 26.48 31.43
CA MET A 1 30.31 27.79 31.10
C MET A 1 30.86 28.24 29.77
N LEU A 2 30.06 28.11 28.70
CA LEU A 2 30.38 28.57 27.35
C LEU A 2 29.26 29.54 26.91
N PRO A 3 29.59 30.58 26.12
CA PRO A 3 28.70 31.70 25.89
C PRO A 3 27.62 31.35 24.85
N THR A 4 26.39 31.72 25.19
CA THR A 4 25.23 31.83 24.32
C THR A 4 25.49 32.82 23.19
N GLY A 5 25.41 32.35 21.94
CA GLY A 5 25.26 33.24 20.79
C GLY A 5 25.52 32.57 19.45
N GLN A 6 24.46 32.04 18.81
CA GLN A 6 24.11 32.26 17.39
C GLN A 6 22.97 31.32 16.95
N PHE A 7 21.73 31.82 16.98
CA PHE A 7 20.58 31.21 16.28
C PHE A 7 19.97 32.21 15.26
N ALA A 8 20.81 33.02 14.60
CA ALA A 8 20.34 34.06 13.68
C ALA A 8 19.86 33.51 12.31
N GLY A 9 20.06 32.23 12.01
CA GLY A 9 19.74 31.64 10.70
C GLY A 9 18.32 31.11 10.52
N GLN A 10 17.62 30.72 11.60
CA GLN A 10 16.32 30.02 11.49
C GLN A 10 15.09 30.96 11.50
N TYR A 11 15.24 32.20 11.96
CA TYR A 11 14.09 33.12 12.14
C TYR A 11 13.81 34.04 10.95
N MET A 12 14.63 34.04 9.89
CA MET A 12 14.27 34.71 8.63
C MET A 12 13.15 33.98 7.85
N GLY A 13 12.87 32.72 8.17
CA GLY A 13 11.83 31.90 7.51
C GLY A 13 10.41 32.28 7.91
N PHE A 14 10.04 32.10 9.18
CA PHE A 14 8.66 32.28 9.63
C PHE A 14 8.26 33.75 9.90
N GLY A 15 9.08 34.51 10.64
CA GLY A 15 8.80 35.92 10.91
C GLY A 15 8.74 36.75 9.62
N GLY A 16 9.65 36.46 8.69
CA GLY A 16 9.66 37.01 7.34
C GLY A 16 8.40 36.65 6.54
N MET A 17 7.93 35.40 6.64
CA MET A 17 6.69 34.94 6.00
C MET A 17 5.45 35.65 6.55
N LEU A 18 5.29 35.72 7.87
CA LEU A 18 4.20 36.47 8.51
C LEU A 18 4.17 37.93 8.06
N LYS A 19 5.35 38.57 7.98
CA LYS A 19 5.47 39.94 7.50
C LYS A 19 5.06 40.09 6.03
N ARG A 20 5.34 39.10 5.18
CA ARG A 20 4.91 39.10 3.77
C ARG A 20 3.39 38.94 3.65
N TRP A 21 2.81 37.94 4.31
CA TRP A 21 1.35 37.73 4.30
C TRP A 21 0.59 38.93 4.85
N ARG A 22 1.09 39.53 5.94
CA ARG A 22 0.48 40.74 6.51
C ARG A 22 0.47 41.90 5.51
N LYS A 23 1.57 42.10 4.79
CA LYS A 23 1.66 43.12 3.73
C LYS A 23 0.72 42.80 2.57
N ALA A 24 0.64 41.54 2.14
CA ALA A 24 -0.27 41.10 1.08
C ALA A 24 -1.74 41.31 1.45
N ALA A 25 -2.10 41.05 2.72
CA ALA A 25 -3.43 41.29 3.28
C ALA A 25 -3.75 42.79 3.50
N GLY A 26 -2.78 43.69 3.31
CA GLY A 26 -2.96 45.14 3.47
C GLY A 26 -3.17 45.61 4.91
N ILE A 27 -2.82 44.79 5.91
CA ILE A 27 -3.07 45.10 7.33
C ILE A 27 -1.81 45.53 8.08
N THR A 28 -1.99 46.34 9.11
CA THR A 28 -0.90 46.76 10.02
C THR A 28 -0.73 45.74 11.15
N GLN A 29 0.34 45.86 11.95
CA GLN A 29 0.61 44.93 13.06
C GLN A 29 -0.47 44.92 14.17
N PRO A 30 -1.13 46.06 14.54
CA PRO A 30 -2.09 46.06 15.65
C PRO A 30 -3.33 45.16 15.48
N PRO A 31 -4.01 45.12 14.30
CA PRO A 31 -5.09 44.16 14.05
C PRO A 31 -4.68 42.70 14.26
N VAL A 32 -3.47 42.32 13.83
CA VAL A 32 -2.98 40.95 13.98
C VAL A 32 -2.65 40.62 15.43
N ALA A 33 -1.98 41.53 16.14
CA ALA A 33 -1.67 41.37 17.55
C ALA A 33 -2.95 41.20 18.39
N ARG A 34 -4.02 41.95 18.06
CA ARG A 34 -5.33 41.82 18.69
C ARG A 34 -5.96 40.45 18.44
N ALA A 35 -5.94 39.97 17.19
CA ALA A 35 -6.47 38.65 16.85
C ALA A 35 -5.75 37.52 17.60
N LEU A 36 -4.45 37.69 17.86
CA LEU A 36 -3.63 36.74 18.59
C LEU A 36 -3.68 36.88 20.13
N GLY A 37 -4.38 37.88 20.65
CA GLY A 37 -4.44 38.16 22.09
C GLY A 37 -3.07 38.56 22.69
N MET A 38 -2.22 39.25 21.94
CA MET A 38 -0.89 39.67 22.38
C MET A 38 -0.60 41.15 22.12
N CYS A 39 0.41 41.70 22.79
CA CYS A 39 0.79 43.09 22.56
C CYS A 39 1.50 43.29 21.22
N VAL A 40 1.34 44.47 20.62
CA VAL A 40 1.94 44.82 19.30
C VAL A 40 3.46 44.65 19.31
N ARG A 41 4.11 44.98 20.43
CA ARG A 41 5.55 44.76 20.62
C ARG A 41 5.92 43.29 20.49
N LYS A 42 5.20 42.38 21.15
CA LYS A 42 5.46 40.94 21.10
C LYS A 42 5.26 40.39 19.69
N TYR A 43 4.22 40.82 18.98
CA TYR A 43 4.01 40.43 17.59
C TYR A 43 5.12 40.95 16.65
N ARG A 44 5.59 42.18 16.85
CA ARG A 44 6.73 42.75 16.11
C ARG A 44 8.02 41.96 16.35
N ASP A 45 8.28 41.55 17.60
CA ASP A 45 9.46 40.78 17.95
C ASP A 45 9.43 39.38 17.29
N ILE A 46 8.23 38.81 17.08
CA ILE A 46 8.03 37.58 16.28
C ILE A 46 8.27 37.83 14.78
N GLU A 47 7.70 38.89 14.19
CA GLU A 47 7.91 39.21 12.76
C GLU A 47 9.38 39.51 12.42
N THR A 48 10.13 40.06 13.37
CA THR A 48 11.56 40.40 13.20
C THR A 48 12.49 39.25 13.54
N GLY A 49 11.95 38.12 14.01
CA GLY A 49 12.72 36.95 14.40
C GLY A 49 13.46 37.08 15.73
N ALA A 50 13.15 38.12 16.52
CA ALA A 50 13.71 38.32 17.85
C ALA A 50 13.05 37.42 18.92
N MET A 51 11.88 36.85 18.63
CA MET A 51 11.18 35.91 19.49
C MET A 51 10.68 34.71 18.67
N PRO A 52 10.85 33.47 19.16
CA PRO A 52 10.33 32.30 18.46
C PRO A 52 8.79 32.32 18.41
N PRO A 53 8.20 32.00 17.26
CA PRO A 53 6.76 31.80 17.14
C PRO A 53 6.35 30.50 17.83
N ARG A 54 5.42 30.57 18.78
CA ARG A 54 4.69 29.40 19.30
C ARG A 54 3.25 29.81 19.51
N PHE A 55 2.43 29.65 18.48
CA PHE A 55 1.01 29.94 18.52
C PHE A 55 0.23 28.68 18.89
N SER A 56 -0.83 28.84 19.68
CA SER A 56 -1.83 27.78 19.87
C SER A 56 -2.63 27.55 18.58
N LYS A 57 -3.35 26.43 18.49
CA LYS A 57 -4.27 26.15 17.35
C LYS A 57 -5.25 27.30 17.11
N ALA A 58 -5.89 27.80 18.18
CA ALA A 58 -6.82 28.92 18.09
C ALA A 58 -6.14 30.21 17.59
N GLN A 59 -4.88 30.45 17.96
CA GLN A 59 -4.11 31.58 17.46
C GLN A 59 -3.75 31.42 15.98
N CYS A 60 -3.43 30.21 15.51
CA CYS A 60 -3.22 29.95 14.08
C CYS A 60 -4.50 30.17 13.27
N ASP A 61 -5.66 29.71 13.77
CA ASP A 61 -6.94 29.91 13.11
C ASP A 61 -7.31 31.41 13.02
N ALA A 62 -7.12 32.15 14.11
CA ALA A 62 -7.30 33.60 14.12
C ALA A 62 -6.35 34.32 13.17
N LEU A 63 -5.12 33.83 13.03
CA LEU A 63 -4.11 34.40 12.14
C LEU A 63 -4.43 34.13 10.67
N ALA A 64 -4.87 32.91 10.34
CA ALA A 64 -5.32 32.55 8.99
C ALA A 64 -6.53 33.40 8.57
N ALA A 65 -7.49 33.61 9.48
CA ALA A 65 -8.66 34.43 9.24
C ALA A 65 -8.30 35.92 9.03
N VAL A 66 -7.47 36.50 9.91
CA VAL A 66 -7.13 37.94 9.81
C VAL A 66 -6.24 38.26 8.61
N LEU A 67 -5.38 37.31 8.21
CA LEU A 67 -4.50 37.44 7.04
C LEU A 67 -5.17 36.98 5.73
N LYS A 68 -6.38 36.41 5.80
CA LYS A 68 -7.09 35.83 4.65
C LYS A 68 -6.24 34.80 3.90
N LEU A 69 -5.57 33.92 4.64
CA LEU A 69 -4.72 32.88 4.05
C LEU A 69 -5.59 31.86 3.30
N ASP A 70 -5.12 31.43 2.14
CA ASP A 70 -5.68 30.29 1.42
C ASP A 70 -5.30 28.96 2.09
N SER A 71 -5.72 27.84 1.50
CA SER A 71 -5.45 26.51 2.06
C SER A 71 -3.95 26.22 2.19
N ASP A 72 -3.14 26.65 1.21
CA ASP A 72 -1.71 26.35 1.15
C ASP A 72 -0.92 27.24 2.12
N ASP A 73 -1.27 28.52 2.20
CA ASP A 73 -0.68 29.44 3.17
C ASP A 73 -1.08 29.08 4.61
N ARG A 74 -2.31 28.61 4.84
CA ARG A 74 -2.74 28.08 6.13
C ARG A 74 -1.94 26.81 6.48
N HIS A 75 -1.64 25.97 5.48
CA HIS A 75 -0.76 24.81 5.64
C HIS A 75 0.64 25.22 6.07
N ALA A 76 1.25 26.13 5.32
CA ALA A 76 2.56 26.69 5.66
C ALA A 76 2.55 27.28 7.09
N LEU A 77 1.50 27.99 7.49
CA LEU A 77 1.39 28.57 8.82
C LEU A 77 1.53 27.51 9.92
N LEU A 78 0.85 26.37 9.81
CA LEU A 78 0.94 25.30 10.81
C LEU A 78 2.29 24.58 10.78
N LEU A 79 2.82 24.30 9.58
CA LEU A 79 4.11 23.62 9.40
C LEU A 79 5.23 24.39 10.08
N TYR A 80 5.27 25.71 9.89
CA TYR A 80 6.31 26.52 10.52
C TYR A 80 6.03 26.87 11.99
N ASN A 81 4.78 26.82 12.46
CA ASN A 81 4.44 27.14 13.85
C ASN A 81 4.69 25.98 14.83
N VAL A 82 4.53 24.73 14.37
CA VAL A 82 4.62 23.54 15.25
C VAL A 82 5.49 22.44 14.64
N GLY A 83 5.83 22.49 13.35
CA GLY A 83 6.29 21.33 12.58
C GLY A 83 5.13 20.42 12.14
N ALA A 84 3.87 20.91 12.16
CA ALA A 84 2.68 20.09 11.97
C ALA A 84 1.93 20.44 10.66
N TYR A 85 1.50 19.41 9.93
CA TYR A 85 0.76 19.51 8.68
C TYR A 85 -0.67 20.05 8.89
N VAL A 86 -1.19 20.88 7.97
CA VAL A 86 -2.64 21.13 7.88
C VAL A 86 -3.30 19.88 7.32
N ARG A 87 -4.30 19.41 8.05
CA ARG A 87 -5.32 18.51 7.56
C ARG A 87 -6.06 19.18 6.40
N ALA A 88 -5.74 18.79 5.17
CA ALA A 88 -6.57 19.14 4.03
C ALA A 88 -7.97 18.55 4.30
N THR A 89 -9.01 19.37 4.21
CA THR A 89 -10.37 18.85 4.02
C THR A 89 -10.34 17.92 2.82
N ALA A 90 -10.98 16.75 2.94
CA ALA A 90 -11.01 15.71 1.91
C ALA A 90 -11.09 16.37 0.53
N PRO A 91 -10.19 16.04 -0.43
CA PRO A 91 -10.19 16.70 -1.70
C PRO A 91 -11.58 16.56 -2.30
N GLU A 92 -12.25 17.68 -2.55
CA GLU A 92 -13.28 17.71 -3.57
C GLU A 92 -12.70 17.01 -4.80
N SER A 93 -13.47 16.07 -5.33
CA SER A 93 -13.03 15.05 -6.29
C SER A 93 -12.07 15.59 -7.34
N HIS A 94 -10.79 15.25 -7.20
CA HIS A 94 -9.77 15.39 -8.25
C HIS A 94 -9.48 14.01 -8.89
N PRO A 95 -10.29 13.54 -9.86
CA PRO A 95 -10.09 12.25 -10.54
C PRO A 95 -8.69 12.05 -11.13
N GLU A 96 -8.04 13.12 -11.60
CA GLU A 96 -6.68 13.08 -12.13
C GLU A 96 -5.65 12.66 -11.09
N LEU A 97 -5.84 13.13 -9.85
CA LEU A 97 -4.95 12.85 -8.75
C LEU A 97 -5.15 11.43 -8.20
N ALA A 98 -6.40 10.99 -8.11
CA ALA A 98 -6.71 9.59 -7.78
C ALA A 98 -6.07 8.64 -8.81
N ARG A 99 -6.09 9.02 -10.11
CA ARG A 99 -5.37 8.30 -11.17
C ARG A 99 -3.85 8.36 -11.02
N ALA A 100 -3.28 9.51 -10.63
CA ALA A 100 -1.84 9.66 -10.41
C ALA A 100 -1.34 8.80 -9.23
N LEU A 101 -2.08 8.77 -8.12
CA LEU A 101 -1.79 7.93 -6.97
C LEU A 101 -1.97 6.45 -7.31
N ARG A 102 -3.00 6.10 -8.08
CA ARG A 102 -3.18 4.73 -8.57
C ARG A 102 -2.00 4.29 -9.44
N LEU A 103 -1.57 5.15 -10.38
CA LEU A 103 -0.39 4.90 -11.19
C LEU A 103 0.86 4.70 -10.32
N LEU A 104 1.06 5.53 -9.29
CA LEU A 104 2.20 5.38 -8.38
C LEU A 104 2.18 4.04 -7.64
N ILE A 105 1.02 3.63 -7.12
CA ILE A 105 0.80 2.34 -6.45
C ILE A 105 1.14 1.17 -7.41
N ASP A 106 0.60 1.22 -8.63
CA ASP A 106 0.83 0.17 -9.62
C ASP A 106 2.30 0.12 -10.10
N ARG A 107 3.02 1.25 -10.08
CA ARG A 107 4.44 1.34 -10.49
C ARG A 107 5.45 0.79 -9.48
N GLN A 108 5.02 0.45 -8.28
CA GLN A 108 5.91 -0.16 -7.29
C GLN A 108 6.14 -1.65 -7.50
N MET A 109 5.45 -2.28 -8.46
CA MET A 109 5.67 -3.69 -8.78
C MET A 109 7.17 -3.98 -9.02
N PRO A 110 7.73 -5.07 -8.48
CA PRO A 110 7.04 -6.16 -7.78
C PRO A 110 6.81 -5.93 -6.26
N SER A 111 7.20 -4.78 -5.70
CA SER A 111 7.03 -4.49 -4.28
C SER A 111 5.56 -4.25 -3.89
N PRO A 112 5.02 -4.99 -2.92
CA PRO A 112 3.68 -4.79 -2.37
C PRO A 112 3.49 -3.40 -1.86
N THR A 113 2.40 -2.79 -2.32
CA THR A 113 2.11 -1.40 -2.04
C THR A 113 0.64 -1.23 -1.78
N TYR A 114 0.32 -0.45 -0.76
CA TYR A 114 -1.04 -0.04 -0.47
C TYR A 114 -1.10 1.42 -0.01
N LEU A 115 -2.30 1.98 -0.12
CA LEU A 115 -2.68 3.25 0.45
C LEU A 115 -3.71 2.97 1.53
N SER A 116 -3.50 3.49 2.73
CA SER A 116 -4.49 3.44 3.80
C SER A 116 -4.88 4.84 4.28
N ASP A 117 -6.09 4.98 4.81
CA ASP A 117 -6.50 6.22 5.49
C ASP A 117 -5.85 6.35 6.88
N ARG A 118 -6.26 7.39 7.62
CA ARG A 118 -5.77 7.70 8.97
C ARG A 118 -6.14 6.61 9.98
N ASN A 119 -7.25 5.91 9.77
CA ASN A 119 -7.78 4.82 10.57
C ASN A 119 -7.27 3.45 10.11
N TRP A 120 -6.28 3.41 9.20
CA TRP A 120 -5.67 2.20 8.64
C TRP A 120 -6.61 1.33 7.80
N ASN A 121 -7.72 1.89 7.30
CA ASN A 121 -8.54 1.23 6.29
C ASN A 121 -7.81 1.28 4.95
N ILE A 122 -7.83 0.17 4.21
CA ILE A 122 -7.19 0.07 2.91
C ILE A 122 -8.06 0.77 1.86
N LEU A 123 -7.48 1.78 1.20
CA LEU A 123 -8.13 2.57 0.15
C LEU A 123 -7.76 2.07 -1.24
N ALA A 124 -6.53 1.63 -1.43
CA ALA A 124 -6.01 1.09 -2.68
C ALA A 124 -4.81 0.19 -2.43
N TYR A 125 -4.55 -0.73 -3.36
CA TYR A 125 -3.40 -1.64 -3.31
C TYR A 125 -2.99 -2.06 -4.73
N ASN A 126 -1.73 -2.47 -4.90
CA ASN A 126 -1.23 -3.06 -6.13
C ASN A 126 -1.41 -4.60 -6.13
N GLN A 127 -1.11 -5.22 -7.27
CA GLN A 127 -1.30 -6.66 -7.45
C GLN A 127 -0.41 -7.49 -6.52
N ALA A 128 0.86 -7.12 -6.33
CA ALA A 128 1.75 -7.84 -5.43
C ALA A 128 1.24 -7.86 -3.98
N MET A 129 0.61 -6.77 -3.52
CA MET A 129 -0.04 -6.74 -2.21
C MET A 129 -1.22 -7.71 -2.12
N ALA A 130 -2.08 -7.74 -3.14
CA ALA A 130 -3.21 -8.65 -3.17
C ALA A 130 -2.80 -10.13 -3.24
N GLU A 131 -1.69 -10.43 -3.92
CA GLU A 131 -1.15 -11.79 -4.04
C GLU A 131 -0.50 -12.27 -2.75
N LEU A 132 0.26 -11.40 -2.07
CA LEU A 132 0.99 -11.78 -0.87
C LEU A 132 0.12 -11.69 0.40
N TRP A 133 -0.79 -10.74 0.45
CA TRP A 133 -1.66 -10.45 1.60
C TRP A 133 -3.12 -10.30 1.17
N PRO A 134 -3.82 -11.42 0.90
CA PRO A 134 -5.14 -11.38 0.28
C PRO A 134 -6.21 -10.65 1.10
N TRP A 135 -6.02 -10.51 2.41
CA TRP A 135 -6.90 -9.76 3.31
C TRP A 135 -7.12 -8.30 2.87
N VAL A 136 -6.22 -7.70 2.09
CA VAL A 136 -6.41 -6.33 1.57
C VAL A 136 -7.62 -6.20 0.64
N MET A 137 -8.08 -7.32 0.09
CA MET A 137 -9.26 -7.41 -0.75
C MET A 137 -10.56 -7.63 0.05
N GLU A 138 -10.48 -7.88 1.36
CA GLU A 138 -11.67 -8.08 2.19
C GLU A 138 -12.48 -6.78 2.31
N PRO A 139 -13.83 -6.86 2.39
CA PRO A 139 -14.65 -5.71 2.73
C PRO A 139 -14.22 -5.13 4.08
N ARG A 140 -14.08 -3.80 4.16
CA ARG A 140 -13.55 -3.10 5.35
C ARG A 140 -12.14 -3.54 5.74
N ALA A 141 -11.31 -3.96 4.77
CA ALA A 141 -9.90 -4.29 4.98
C ALA A 141 -9.22 -3.18 5.78
N ASN A 142 -8.65 -3.56 6.92
CA ASN A 142 -8.00 -2.65 7.84
C ASN A 142 -6.77 -3.35 8.43
N LEU A 143 -5.61 -2.71 8.30
CA LEU A 143 -4.33 -3.30 8.68
C LEU A 143 -4.27 -3.68 10.16
N ILE A 144 -4.67 -2.77 11.05
CA ILE A 144 -4.55 -2.98 12.49
C ILE A 144 -5.55 -4.03 12.96
N ARG A 145 -6.79 -3.97 12.44
CA ARG A 145 -7.81 -4.99 12.68
C ARG A 145 -7.31 -6.36 12.29
N TRP A 146 -6.85 -6.51 11.04
CA TRP A 146 -6.32 -7.77 10.53
C TRP A 146 -5.16 -8.28 11.40
N ALA A 147 -4.19 -7.42 11.71
CA ALA A 147 -3.01 -7.79 12.48
C ALA A 147 -3.33 -8.25 13.91
N LEU A 148 -4.34 -7.66 14.56
CA LEU A 148 -4.62 -7.86 15.99
C LEU A 148 -5.74 -8.87 16.29
N THR A 149 -6.66 -9.09 15.36
CA THR A 149 -7.86 -9.91 15.62
C THR A 149 -7.90 -11.21 14.84
N THR A 150 -7.02 -11.40 13.86
CA THR A 150 -7.07 -12.56 12.96
C THR A 150 -5.94 -13.54 13.24
N ALA A 151 -6.22 -14.84 13.08
CA ALA A 151 -5.20 -15.88 13.17
C ALA A 151 -4.13 -15.74 12.07
N GLU A 152 -4.52 -15.28 10.88
CA GLU A 152 -3.60 -15.00 9.78
C GLU A 152 -2.59 -13.89 10.13
N GLY A 153 -3.08 -12.74 10.64
CA GLY A 153 -2.21 -11.66 11.11
C GLY A 153 -1.29 -12.12 12.24
N ARG A 154 -1.81 -12.93 13.17
CA ARG A 154 -1.02 -13.50 14.27
C ARG A 154 0.09 -14.45 13.80
N ALA A 155 -0.20 -15.32 12.83
CA ALA A 155 0.78 -16.25 12.28
C ALA A 155 1.81 -15.55 11.36
N THR A 156 1.44 -14.40 10.78
CA THR A 156 2.30 -13.66 9.86
C THR A 156 3.46 -12.99 10.59
N TYR A 157 3.19 -12.26 11.67
CA TYR A 157 4.24 -11.51 12.39
C TYR A 157 5.04 -12.41 13.35
N HIS A 158 6.37 -12.42 13.20
CA HIS A 158 7.24 -12.88 14.28
C HIS A 158 7.19 -11.90 15.44
N ASP A 159 7.37 -12.38 16.67
CA ASP A 159 7.23 -11.60 17.89
C ASP A 159 5.94 -10.77 17.91
N TRP A 160 4.81 -11.39 17.55
CA TRP A 160 3.52 -10.73 17.39
C TRP A 160 3.15 -9.81 18.57
N HIS A 161 3.53 -10.16 19.80
CA HIS A 161 3.32 -9.32 20.98
C HIS A 161 4.00 -7.95 20.88
N LYS A 162 5.23 -7.91 20.35
CA LYS A 162 5.98 -6.66 20.11
C LYS A 162 5.29 -5.83 19.02
N HIS A 163 4.80 -6.48 17.96
CA HIS A 163 3.98 -5.82 16.95
C HIS A 163 2.67 -5.26 17.53
N ALA A 164 1.99 -6.03 18.37
CA ALA A 164 0.73 -5.67 18.99
C ALA A 164 0.88 -4.47 19.94
N ALA A 165 1.92 -4.45 20.77
CA ALA A 165 2.27 -3.31 21.61
C ALA A 165 2.41 -2.02 20.79
N VAL A 166 3.15 -2.05 19.67
CA VAL A 166 3.29 -0.85 18.84
C VAL A 166 1.98 -0.46 18.14
N PHE A 167 1.13 -1.41 17.72
CA PHE A 167 -0.18 -1.07 17.14
C PHE A 167 -1.10 -0.41 18.17
N VAL A 168 -1.07 -0.89 19.41
CA VAL A 168 -1.76 -0.26 20.55
C VAL A 168 -1.25 1.17 20.77
N ARG A 169 0.08 1.40 20.77
CA ARG A 169 0.65 2.76 20.88
C ARG A 169 0.22 3.68 19.74
N MET A 170 0.07 3.15 18.53
CA MET A 170 -0.44 3.89 17.36
C MET A 170 -1.91 4.27 17.51
N LEU A 171 -2.76 3.34 17.96
CA LEU A 171 -4.16 3.62 18.26
C LEU A 171 -4.31 4.67 19.38
N ARG A 172 -3.49 4.59 20.43
CA ARG A 172 -3.44 5.60 21.50
C ARG A 172 -3.01 6.97 21.01
N PHE A 173 -2.04 7.03 20.10
CA PHE A 173 -1.64 8.29 19.47
C PHE A 173 -2.80 8.89 18.64
N ALA A 174 -3.47 8.06 17.83
CA ALA A 174 -4.66 8.48 17.07
C ALA A 174 -5.79 8.99 17.99
N GLU A 175 -6.05 8.31 19.10
CA GLU A 175 -7.05 8.72 20.09
C GLU A 175 -6.78 10.13 20.65
N THR A 176 -5.50 10.51 20.85
CA THR A 176 -5.15 11.87 21.29
C THR A 176 -5.33 12.95 20.24
N THR A 177 -5.34 12.60 18.95
CA THR A 177 -5.40 13.56 17.84
C THR A 177 -6.80 13.67 17.23
N HIS A 178 -7.59 12.59 17.25
CA HIS A 178 -8.94 12.53 16.68
C HIS A 178 -9.84 11.50 17.40
N GLY A 179 -9.86 11.52 18.73
CA GLY A 179 -10.63 10.59 19.56
C GLY A 179 -12.16 10.61 19.36
N ASP A 180 -12.73 11.70 18.86
CA ASP A 180 -14.17 11.79 18.56
C ASP A 180 -14.59 11.09 17.25
N ASP A 181 -13.62 10.49 16.53
CA ASP A 181 -13.86 9.80 15.27
C ASP A 181 -14.54 8.43 15.50
N PRO A 182 -15.79 8.22 15.05
CA PRO A 182 -16.53 6.98 15.30
C PRO A 182 -15.84 5.75 14.70
N ASP A 183 -15.18 5.88 13.55
CA ASP A 183 -14.48 4.76 12.89
C ASP A 183 -13.25 4.31 13.70
N LEU A 184 -12.56 5.27 14.33
CA LEU A 184 -11.45 4.97 15.24
C LEU A 184 -11.96 4.27 16.50
N GLN A 185 -13.06 4.75 17.08
CA GLN A 185 -13.63 4.17 18.29
C GLN A 185 -14.16 2.75 18.04
N GLU A 186 -14.78 2.49 16.89
CA GLU A 186 -15.17 1.14 16.48
C GLU A 186 -13.94 0.22 16.36
N LEU A 187 -12.88 0.67 15.68
CA LEU A 187 -11.64 -0.10 15.56
C LEU A 187 -11.02 -0.43 16.92
N ILE A 188 -10.92 0.54 17.83
CA ILE A 188 -10.40 0.34 19.19
C ILE A 188 -11.26 -0.67 19.95
N ALA A 189 -12.58 -0.53 19.90
CA ALA A 189 -13.49 -1.44 20.58
C ALA A 189 -13.34 -2.88 20.05
N ASP A 190 -13.17 -3.04 18.74
CA ASP A 190 -13.04 -4.35 18.12
C ASP A 190 -11.72 -5.05 18.45
N VAL A 191 -10.59 -4.34 18.43
CA VAL A 191 -9.30 -4.96 18.76
C VAL A 191 -9.21 -5.32 20.25
N LYS A 192 -9.86 -4.56 21.13
CA LYS A 192 -9.93 -4.84 22.58
C LYS A 192 -10.78 -6.05 22.95
N LYS A 193 -11.54 -6.63 22.00
CA LYS A 193 -12.21 -7.93 22.21
C LYS A 193 -11.20 -9.08 22.34
N ASN A 194 -9.99 -8.93 21.79
CA ASN A 194 -8.90 -9.88 22.00
C ASN A 194 -8.30 -9.66 23.40
N PRO A 195 -8.35 -10.65 24.32
CA PRO A 195 -7.86 -10.49 25.70
C PRO A 195 -6.38 -10.12 25.79
N GLU A 196 -5.53 -10.64 24.90
CA GLU A 196 -4.09 -10.33 24.89
C GLU A 196 -3.86 -8.87 24.49
N VAL A 197 -4.63 -8.37 23.51
CA VAL A 197 -4.58 -6.96 23.11
C VAL A 197 -5.10 -6.05 24.23
N LEU A 198 -6.16 -6.47 24.92
CA LEU A 198 -6.68 -5.73 26.08
C LEU A 198 -5.63 -5.64 27.20
N GLN A 199 -4.93 -6.74 27.50
CA GLN A 199 -3.85 -6.75 28.48
C GLN A 199 -2.70 -5.82 28.10
N ILE A 200 -2.28 -5.82 26.82
CA ILE A 200 -1.29 -4.87 26.30
C ILE A 200 -1.80 -3.44 26.43
N TRP A 201 -3.07 -3.19 26.11
CA TRP A 201 -3.70 -1.88 26.26
C TRP A 201 -3.65 -1.39 27.72
N GLU A 202 -3.90 -2.25 28.69
CA GLU A 202 -3.88 -1.88 30.11
C GLU A 202 -2.47 -1.67 30.68
N SER A 203 -1.48 -2.39 30.14
CA SER A 203 -0.10 -2.37 30.64
C SER A 203 0.82 -1.36 29.93
N ASP A 204 0.54 -1.02 28.66
CA ASP A 204 1.36 -0.10 27.86
C ASP A 204 0.66 1.27 27.66
N THR A 205 1.33 2.32 28.15
CA THR A 205 0.87 3.72 28.06
C THR A 205 1.59 4.55 27.00
N GLY A 206 2.48 3.92 26.23
CA GLY A 206 3.25 4.55 25.17
C GLY A 206 2.38 5.06 24.02
N ARG A 207 2.98 5.94 23.21
CA ARG A 207 2.37 6.49 21.99
C ARG A 207 3.43 6.55 20.91
N VAL A 208 3.07 6.15 19.69
CA VAL A 208 3.93 6.16 18.50
C VAL A 208 3.08 6.59 17.32
N GLU A 209 3.56 7.55 16.53
CA GLU A 209 2.79 8.09 15.40
C GLU A 209 2.81 7.16 14.17
N HIS A 210 3.98 6.67 13.78
CA HIS A 210 4.17 5.77 12.66
C HIS A 210 5.37 4.83 12.87
N ARG A 211 5.49 3.83 12.02
CA ARG A 211 6.61 2.86 12.00
C ARG A 211 7.36 2.92 10.67
N ASP A 212 7.78 4.13 10.28
CA ASP A 212 8.55 4.24 9.03
C ASP A 212 9.93 3.61 9.21
N GLY A 213 10.45 3.00 8.14
CA GLY A 213 11.71 2.26 8.15
C GLY A 213 11.69 0.99 9.01
N HIS A 214 10.50 0.50 9.37
CA HIS A 214 10.36 -0.63 10.27
C HIS A 214 10.76 -1.94 9.58
N VAL A 215 11.75 -2.62 10.15
CA VAL A 215 12.24 -3.92 9.70
C VAL A 215 11.67 -5.02 10.58
N PHE A 216 11.05 -6.04 9.99
CA PHE A 216 10.47 -7.15 10.74
C PHE A 216 10.45 -8.46 9.94
N LEU A 217 10.47 -9.58 10.64
CA LEU A 217 10.30 -10.89 10.03
C LEU A 217 8.82 -11.22 9.89
N ALA A 218 8.45 -11.66 8.69
CA ALA A 218 7.11 -12.11 8.38
C ALA A 218 7.15 -13.53 7.80
N THR A 219 6.31 -14.41 8.33
CA THR A 219 5.98 -15.68 7.67
C THR A 219 4.85 -15.39 6.69
N VAL A 220 5.08 -15.59 5.40
CA VAL A 220 4.09 -15.28 4.36
C VAL A 220 3.38 -16.56 3.91
N PRO A 221 2.09 -16.76 4.24
CA PRO A 221 1.38 -18.00 3.92
C PRO A 221 1.34 -18.30 2.42
N THR A 222 1.17 -17.27 1.60
CA THR A 222 1.08 -17.32 0.13
C THR A 222 2.41 -17.66 -0.55
N LEU A 223 3.54 -17.50 0.17
CA LEU A 223 4.86 -17.97 -0.25
C LEU A 223 5.21 -19.34 0.36
N GLY A 224 4.21 -20.16 0.69
CA GLY A 224 4.43 -21.46 1.32
C GLY A 224 4.99 -21.35 2.74
N TYR A 225 4.63 -20.31 3.48
CA TYR A 225 5.13 -20.01 4.83
C TYR A 225 6.64 -19.72 4.88
N LYS A 226 7.23 -19.26 3.77
CA LYS A 226 8.58 -18.70 3.79
C LYS A 226 8.64 -17.51 4.74
N THR A 227 9.72 -17.45 5.51
CA THR A 227 10.04 -16.27 6.32
C THR A 227 10.84 -15.31 5.48
N ILE A 228 10.36 -14.07 5.37
CA ILE A 228 11.03 -12.97 4.70
C ILE A 228 11.25 -11.84 5.69
N GLU A 229 12.28 -11.04 5.46
CA GLU A 229 12.53 -9.84 6.24
C GLU A 229 12.02 -8.62 5.47
N ILE A 230 11.01 -7.97 6.01
CA ILE A 230 10.30 -6.87 5.37
C ILE A 230 10.78 -5.55 5.95
N VAL A 231 11.07 -4.59 5.07
CA VAL A 231 11.22 -3.18 5.39
C VAL A 231 9.98 -2.44 4.90
N SER A 232 9.29 -1.77 5.82
CA SER A 232 8.13 -0.92 5.52
C SER A 232 8.55 0.53 5.33
N HIS A 233 8.28 1.08 4.15
CA HIS A 233 8.50 2.50 3.82
C HIS A 233 7.16 3.23 3.84
N VAL A 234 7.01 4.24 4.69
CA VAL A 234 5.77 4.99 4.88
C VAL A 234 5.96 6.43 4.41
N ALA A 235 5.22 6.82 3.38
CA ALA A 235 5.16 8.20 2.89
C ALA A 235 3.75 8.77 3.04
N TYR A 236 3.67 10.08 3.26
CA TYR A 236 2.40 10.82 3.36
C TYR A 236 2.21 11.64 2.08
N PRO A 237 1.21 11.33 1.23
CA PRO A 237 0.91 12.14 0.07
C PRO A 237 0.52 13.54 0.50
N ALA A 238 1.18 14.58 -0.03
CA ALA A 238 0.95 15.97 0.41
C ALA A 238 -0.52 16.42 0.35
N ILE A 239 -1.27 15.89 -0.62
CA ILE A 239 -2.69 16.19 -0.86
C ILE A 239 -3.67 15.32 -0.06
N MET A 240 -3.19 14.20 0.48
CA MET A 240 -3.92 13.35 1.40
C MET A 240 -3.04 13.11 2.63
N PRO A 241 -2.78 14.15 3.44
CA PRO A 241 -1.82 14.08 4.55
C PRO A 241 -2.29 13.12 5.64
N ASP A 242 -3.59 12.81 5.68
CA ASP A 242 -4.19 11.81 6.57
C ASP A 242 -4.01 10.37 6.03
N CYS A 243 -3.56 10.18 4.80
CA CYS A 243 -3.32 8.87 4.19
C CYS A 243 -1.85 8.46 4.27
N ARG A 244 -1.63 7.14 4.28
CA ARG A 244 -0.30 6.52 4.30
C ARG A 244 -0.13 5.72 3.02
N PHE A 245 0.85 6.10 2.22
CA PHE A 245 1.36 5.31 1.11
C PHE A 245 2.47 4.42 1.64
N VAL A 246 2.27 3.11 1.58
CA VAL A 246 3.18 2.14 2.17
C VAL A 246 3.73 1.21 1.09
N VAL A 247 5.05 1.14 0.98
CA VAL A 247 5.77 0.19 0.12
C VAL A 247 6.50 -0.80 1.01
N MET A 248 6.33 -2.10 0.74
CA MET A 248 7.09 -3.15 1.40
C MET A 248 8.17 -3.66 0.45
N THR A 249 9.42 -3.52 0.86
CA THR A 249 10.56 -4.19 0.23
C THR A 249 11.02 -5.32 1.13
N TRP A 250 11.57 -6.40 0.58
CA TRP A 250 12.14 -7.47 1.40
C TRP A 250 13.43 -7.99 0.81
N VAL A 251 14.15 -8.69 1.66
CA VAL A 251 15.24 -9.59 1.29
C VAL A 251 14.89 -11.00 1.75
N GLU A 252 15.35 -12.01 1.02
CA GLU A 252 15.30 -13.37 1.54
C GLU A 252 16.15 -13.43 2.81
N ALA A 253 15.61 -14.02 3.87
CA ALA A 253 16.30 -14.10 5.16
C ALA A 253 17.42 -15.16 5.18
N GLU A 254 18.07 -15.42 4.05
CA GLU A 254 19.17 -16.39 3.90
C GLU A 254 20.52 -15.66 3.83
N GLY A 255 21.43 -15.98 4.77
CA GLY A 255 22.86 -15.70 4.59
C GLY A 255 23.60 -15.16 5.81
N ASP A 256 22.99 -14.31 6.64
CA ASP A 256 23.65 -13.79 7.85
C ASP A 256 22.62 -13.60 8.98
N ALA A 257 22.77 -14.38 10.05
CA ALA A 257 21.86 -14.34 11.20
C ALA A 257 22.04 -13.07 12.06
N GLN A 258 23.11 -12.29 11.84
CA GLN A 258 23.50 -11.19 12.72
C GLN A 258 23.13 -9.80 12.19
N ARG A 259 22.73 -9.67 10.92
CA ARG A 259 22.41 -8.37 10.30
C ARG A 259 21.01 -8.34 9.70
N ASP A 260 20.37 -7.18 9.78
CA ASP A 260 19.09 -6.92 9.13
C ASP A 260 19.27 -6.47 7.67
N ALA A 261 18.15 -6.30 6.96
CA ALA A 261 18.06 -5.89 5.57
C ALA A 261 18.69 -4.51 5.28
N LEU A 262 18.95 -3.72 6.32
CA LEU A 262 19.59 -2.40 6.23
C LEU A 262 21.08 -2.47 6.60
N GLY A 263 21.61 -3.67 6.86
CA GLY A 263 23.00 -3.92 7.25
C GLY A 263 23.32 -3.57 8.70
N GLY A 264 22.31 -3.19 9.49
CA GLY A 264 22.42 -2.95 10.93
C GLY A 264 22.50 -4.27 11.70
N PRO A 265 22.89 -4.23 13.00
CA PRO A 265 22.75 -5.41 13.84
C PRO A 265 21.27 -5.83 13.86
N ARG A 266 21.00 -7.13 13.66
CA ARG A 266 19.64 -7.69 13.62
C ARG A 266 18.98 -7.51 14.98
N ASN A 267 18.34 -6.37 15.14
CA ASN A 267 17.81 -5.91 16.40
C ASN A 267 16.30 -6.12 16.42
N ALA A 268 15.91 -7.21 17.09
CA ALA A 268 14.91 -7.24 18.15
C ALA A 268 13.74 -8.22 17.95
N TRP A 269 13.28 -8.53 16.74
CA TRP A 269 11.97 -9.21 16.57
C TRP A 269 12.05 -10.59 15.89
N ALA A 270 12.93 -11.45 16.40
CA ALA A 270 13.17 -12.81 15.87
C ALA A 270 13.17 -13.90 16.96
N ASP A 271 12.78 -13.58 18.20
CA ASP A 271 12.95 -14.47 19.35
C ASP A 271 11.85 -15.54 19.40
N GLU A 272 10.61 -15.14 19.11
CA GLU A 272 9.43 -15.98 19.19
C GLU A 272 8.64 -15.97 17.88
N THR A 273 8.29 -17.17 17.40
CA THR A 273 7.41 -17.32 16.26
C THR A 273 6.04 -17.80 16.71
N HIS A 274 5.00 -17.10 16.28
CA HIS A 274 3.60 -17.49 16.52
C HIS A 274 3.08 -18.45 15.45
N ASN A 275 3.96 -18.89 14.55
CA ASN A 275 3.72 -19.75 13.41
C ASN A 275 3.62 -21.24 13.76
N THR A 276 2.87 -21.57 14.81
CA THR A 276 2.64 -22.96 15.24
C THR A 276 1.77 -23.71 14.22
N ALA A 277 1.83 -25.05 14.18
CA ALA A 277 1.00 -25.85 13.27
C ALA A 277 -0.51 -25.54 13.39
N ARG A 278 -0.97 -25.25 14.62
CA ARG A 278 -2.35 -24.87 14.91
C ARG A 278 -2.73 -23.50 14.32
N GLU A 279 -1.86 -22.50 14.48
CA GLU A 279 -2.11 -21.16 13.95
C GLU A 279 -1.95 -21.13 12.42
N ARG A 280 -1.05 -21.93 11.84
CA ARG A 280 -1.00 -22.17 10.38
C ARG A 280 -2.29 -22.75 9.84
N HIS A 281 -2.83 -23.76 10.52
CA HIS A 281 -4.08 -24.39 10.10
C HIS A 281 -5.25 -23.40 10.12
N ARG A 282 -5.37 -22.59 11.18
CA ARG A 282 -6.39 -21.53 11.27
C ARG A 282 -6.18 -20.41 10.24
N ALA A 283 -4.92 -20.02 9.99
CA ALA A 283 -4.59 -19.06 8.96
C ALA A 283 -4.95 -19.61 7.56
N GLN A 284 -4.67 -20.88 7.29
CA GLN A 284 -5.10 -21.60 6.08
C GLN A 284 -6.61 -21.66 5.95
N GLU A 285 -7.33 -22.03 7.01
CA GLU A 285 -8.79 -22.08 7.01
C GLU A 285 -9.38 -20.70 6.73
N ARG A 286 -8.83 -19.65 7.33
CA ARG A 286 -9.24 -18.26 7.09
C ARG A 286 -8.88 -17.80 5.67
N ILE A 287 -7.69 -18.10 5.16
CA ILE A 287 -7.30 -17.75 3.79
C ILE A 287 -8.21 -18.48 2.81
N ALA A 288 -8.46 -19.78 3.01
CA ALA A 288 -9.36 -20.58 2.20
C ALA A 288 -10.82 -20.15 2.37
N GLU A 289 -11.25 -19.71 3.56
CA GLU A 289 -12.54 -19.10 3.80
C GLU A 289 -12.62 -17.72 3.17
N ALA A 290 -11.57 -16.91 3.15
CA ALA A 290 -11.51 -15.63 2.48
C ALA A 290 -11.40 -15.80 0.96
N ASP A 291 -10.81 -16.89 0.45
CA ASP A 291 -10.84 -17.29 -0.95
C ASP A 291 -12.25 -17.79 -1.32
N ARG A 292 -12.89 -18.59 -0.47
CA ARG A 292 -14.29 -19.03 -0.63
C ARG A 292 -15.26 -17.86 -0.52
N LEU A 293 -15.13 -17.01 0.48
CA LEU A 293 -15.91 -15.79 0.65
C LEU A 293 -15.53 -14.74 -0.39
N ARG A 294 -14.33 -14.74 -0.99
CA ARG A 294 -14.08 -13.96 -2.21
C ARG A 294 -14.78 -14.62 -3.39
N SER A 295 -14.83 -15.94 -3.47
CA SER A 295 -15.65 -16.67 -4.43
C SER A 295 -17.16 -16.42 -4.23
N ASP A 296 -17.62 -16.21 -3.00
CA ASP A 296 -19.04 -16.04 -2.63
C ASP A 296 -19.46 -14.54 -2.58
N ALA A 297 -18.62 -13.64 -2.07
CA ALA A 297 -18.80 -12.18 -2.04
C ALA A 297 -18.47 -11.50 -3.37
N VAL A 298 -17.88 -12.24 -4.32
CA VAL A 298 -17.98 -11.93 -5.75
C VAL A 298 -19.45 -11.76 -6.18
N GLY A 299 -20.42 -12.30 -5.42
CA GLY A 299 -21.84 -12.01 -5.57
C GLY A 299 -22.31 -10.58 -5.26
N THR A 300 -21.46 -9.65 -4.81
CA THR A 300 -21.89 -8.25 -4.50
C THR A 300 -21.18 -7.13 -5.25
N ALA A 301 -20.37 -7.43 -6.27
CA ALA A 301 -19.99 -6.44 -7.28
C ALA A 301 -19.63 -7.03 -8.65
N ARG A 302 -19.88 -8.32 -8.90
CA ARG A 302 -19.78 -8.89 -10.24
C ARG A 302 -21.14 -9.01 -10.90
N LEU A 303 -21.16 -8.78 -12.20
CA LEU A 303 -22.33 -8.95 -13.04
C LEU A 303 -22.57 -10.46 -13.18
N VAL A 304 -23.62 -10.98 -12.56
CA VAL A 304 -24.02 -12.40 -12.72
C VAL A 304 -24.92 -12.52 -13.94
N VAL A 305 -24.64 -13.51 -14.79
CA VAL A 305 -25.47 -13.84 -15.96
C VAL A 305 -25.88 -15.31 -15.93
N ASN A 306 -27.01 -15.62 -16.57
CA ASN A 306 -27.59 -16.95 -16.51
C ASN A 306 -27.13 -17.91 -17.63
N SER A 307 -26.07 -17.55 -18.38
CA SER A 307 -25.43 -18.43 -19.35
C SER A 307 -24.04 -17.95 -19.76
N ALA A 308 -23.19 -18.90 -20.16
CA ALA A 308 -21.88 -18.66 -20.79
C ALA A 308 -21.96 -17.70 -22.00
N ASP A 309 -22.99 -17.83 -22.84
CA ASP A 309 -23.14 -16.96 -24.02
C ASP A 309 -23.46 -15.51 -23.66
N LYS A 310 -24.24 -15.28 -22.60
CA LYS A 310 -24.49 -13.92 -22.10
C LYS A 310 -23.26 -13.34 -21.43
N ALA A 311 -22.39 -14.16 -20.86
CA ALA A 311 -21.11 -13.71 -20.36
C ALA A 311 -20.22 -13.27 -21.53
N ALA A 312 -20.05 -14.12 -22.55
CA ALA A 312 -19.27 -13.81 -23.73
C ALA A 312 -19.77 -12.55 -24.46
N ALA A 313 -21.09 -12.34 -24.55
CA ALA A 313 -21.68 -11.15 -25.16
C ALA A 313 -21.26 -9.82 -24.49
N ARG A 314 -20.77 -9.84 -23.24
CA ARG A 314 -20.25 -8.65 -22.57
C ARG A 314 -18.95 -8.14 -23.17
N ALA A 315 -18.22 -8.98 -23.90
CA ALA A 315 -17.02 -8.57 -24.62
C ALA A 315 -17.32 -7.65 -25.81
N GLY A 316 -18.60 -7.43 -26.15
CA GLY A 316 -19.02 -6.63 -27.30
C GLY A 316 -19.12 -7.48 -28.57
N GLU A 317 -19.54 -6.85 -29.67
CA GLU A 317 -19.74 -7.52 -30.96
C GLU A 317 -18.45 -8.08 -31.55
N ASP A 318 -17.29 -7.52 -31.18
CA ASP A 318 -15.96 -7.96 -31.58
C ASP A 318 -15.31 -8.97 -30.61
N GLY A 319 -16.10 -9.55 -29.71
CA GLY A 319 -15.65 -10.51 -28.71
C GLY A 319 -15.04 -11.78 -29.32
N ILE A 320 -13.82 -12.14 -28.90
CA ILE A 320 -13.10 -13.35 -29.36
C ILE A 320 -12.99 -14.33 -28.20
N ARG A 321 -13.65 -15.48 -28.29
CA ARG A 321 -13.52 -16.54 -27.28
C ARG A 321 -12.09 -17.11 -27.26
N LEU A 322 -11.60 -17.44 -26.06
CA LEU A 322 -10.28 -18.01 -25.81
C LEU A 322 -10.41 -19.42 -25.20
N PRO A 323 -10.95 -20.41 -25.93
CA PRO A 323 -11.25 -21.74 -25.39
C PRO A 323 -10.03 -22.52 -24.89
N ALA A 324 -8.83 -22.34 -25.48
CA ALA A 324 -7.64 -23.05 -25.04
C ALA A 324 -7.17 -22.53 -23.67
N ILE A 325 -7.10 -21.21 -23.49
CA ILE A 325 -6.78 -20.57 -22.22
C ILE A 325 -7.88 -20.80 -21.19
N SER A 326 -9.16 -20.79 -21.60
CA SER A 326 -10.29 -21.09 -20.72
C SER A 326 -10.12 -22.44 -20.02
N ARG A 327 -9.76 -23.49 -20.78
CA ARG A 327 -9.48 -24.83 -20.23
C ARG A 327 -8.32 -24.86 -19.24
N LEU A 328 -7.29 -24.03 -19.45
CA LEU A 328 -6.17 -23.94 -18.50
C LEU A 328 -6.56 -23.24 -17.20
N MET A 329 -7.52 -22.31 -17.24
CA MET A 329 -7.98 -21.57 -16.07
C MET A 329 -8.99 -22.33 -15.20
N GLY A 330 -9.51 -23.46 -15.70
CA GLY A 330 -10.40 -24.35 -14.98
C GLY A 330 -11.54 -24.86 -15.87
N PRO A 331 -12.16 -26.00 -15.54
CA PRO A 331 -13.26 -26.58 -16.32
C PRO A 331 -14.49 -25.66 -16.40
N ASP A 332 -14.66 -24.81 -15.39
CA ASP A 332 -15.81 -23.92 -15.24
C ASP A 332 -15.51 -22.48 -15.70
N ALA A 333 -14.33 -22.23 -16.28
CA ALA A 333 -13.91 -20.90 -16.72
C ALA A 333 -14.19 -20.68 -18.23
N GLN A 334 -14.60 -19.45 -18.58
CA GLN A 334 -14.73 -18.99 -19.95
C GLN A 334 -14.15 -17.59 -20.11
N LEU A 335 -13.17 -17.45 -21.00
CA LEU A 335 -12.52 -16.19 -21.30
C LEU A 335 -12.92 -15.72 -22.71
N THR A 336 -13.32 -14.45 -22.81
CA THR A 336 -13.63 -13.78 -24.07
C THR A 336 -12.89 -12.45 -24.13
N LEU A 337 -11.97 -12.32 -25.08
CA LEU A 337 -11.21 -11.09 -25.34
C LEU A 337 -12.13 -10.04 -25.95
N SER A 338 -12.07 -8.79 -25.47
CA SER A 338 -12.71 -7.63 -26.09
C SER A 338 -11.64 -6.70 -26.67
N PRO A 339 -11.38 -6.75 -27.99
CA PRO A 339 -10.42 -5.84 -28.64
C PRO A 339 -10.79 -4.37 -28.46
N SER A 340 -12.04 -4.00 -28.70
CA SER A 340 -12.57 -2.63 -28.61
C SER A 340 -12.45 -2.04 -27.20
N LYS A 341 -12.78 -2.80 -26.16
CA LYS A 341 -12.67 -2.37 -24.76
C LYS A 341 -11.29 -2.60 -24.16
N ARG A 342 -10.39 -3.26 -24.90
CA ARG A 342 -9.03 -3.63 -24.48
C ARG A 342 -8.99 -4.39 -23.14
N ASN A 343 -9.96 -5.26 -22.92
CA ASN A 343 -10.09 -6.07 -21.71
C ASN A 343 -10.42 -7.53 -22.06
N VAL A 344 -10.53 -8.37 -21.04
CA VAL A 344 -10.97 -9.76 -21.15
C VAL A 344 -12.15 -9.95 -20.21
N VAL A 345 -13.24 -10.46 -20.76
CA VAL A 345 -14.35 -10.97 -19.96
C VAL A 345 -13.98 -12.36 -19.49
N TRP A 346 -13.74 -12.49 -18.19
CA TRP A 346 -13.49 -13.73 -17.49
C TRP A 346 -14.76 -14.12 -16.73
N ALA A 347 -15.42 -15.16 -17.23
CA ALA A 347 -16.59 -15.74 -16.60
C ALA A 347 -16.24 -17.08 -15.96
N VAL A 348 -16.84 -17.37 -14.81
CA VAL A 348 -16.71 -18.66 -14.12
C VAL A 348 -18.11 -19.14 -13.75
N GLU A 349 -18.42 -20.41 -14.02
CA GLU A 349 -19.66 -21.04 -13.57
C GLU A 349 -19.53 -21.34 -12.07
N GLU A 350 -20.30 -20.61 -11.26
CA GLU A 350 -20.28 -20.74 -9.80
C GLU A 350 -21.28 -21.81 -9.33
N SER A 351 -22.38 -21.95 -10.07
CA SER A 351 -23.34 -23.06 -9.97
C SER A 351 -24.04 -23.25 -11.31
N PRO A 352 -24.68 -24.40 -11.59
CA PRO A 352 -25.27 -24.68 -12.89
C PRO A 352 -26.22 -23.58 -13.37
N GLY A 353 -25.87 -22.92 -14.48
CA GLY A 353 -26.64 -21.81 -15.04
C GLY A 353 -26.43 -20.45 -14.37
N TYR A 354 -25.46 -20.31 -13.47
CA TYR A 354 -25.07 -19.04 -12.84
C TYR A 354 -23.57 -18.77 -13.05
N TRP A 355 -23.30 -17.72 -13.82
CA TRP A 355 -21.97 -17.36 -14.25
C TRP A 355 -21.58 -16.00 -13.66
N GLY A 356 -20.53 -15.98 -12.84
CA GLY A 356 -19.92 -14.75 -12.34
C GLY A 356 -19.01 -14.15 -13.40
N VAL A 357 -19.27 -12.90 -13.80
CA VAL A 357 -18.53 -12.24 -14.88
C VAL A 357 -17.64 -11.12 -14.36
N THR A 358 -16.37 -11.16 -14.73
CA THR A 358 -15.37 -10.13 -14.40
C THR A 358 -14.77 -9.57 -15.68
N GLU A 359 -14.64 -8.25 -15.76
CA GLU A 359 -13.79 -7.62 -16.78
C GLU A 359 -12.40 -7.40 -16.19
N VAL A 360 -11.38 -8.02 -16.79
CA VAL A 360 -9.98 -7.93 -16.33
C VAL A 360 -9.07 -7.42 -17.45
N SER A 361 -7.91 -6.90 -17.10
CA SER A 361 -6.91 -6.52 -18.11
C SER A 361 -6.32 -7.76 -18.80
N PRO A 362 -5.83 -7.66 -20.04
CA PRO A 362 -5.13 -8.78 -20.68
C PRO A 362 -3.89 -9.25 -19.89
N LEU A 363 -3.20 -8.34 -19.21
CA LEU A 363 -2.05 -8.66 -18.34
C LEU A 363 -2.44 -9.57 -17.18
N THR A 364 -3.64 -9.41 -16.62
CA THR A 364 -4.15 -10.26 -15.54
C THR A 364 -4.32 -11.71 -15.99
N VAL A 365 -4.70 -11.94 -17.23
CA VAL A 365 -4.81 -13.29 -17.80
C VAL A 365 -3.42 -13.84 -18.10
N ILE A 366 -2.55 -13.05 -18.75
CA ILE A 366 -1.17 -13.45 -19.08
C ILE A 366 -0.39 -13.90 -17.85
N ALA A 367 -0.55 -13.22 -16.72
CA ALA A 367 0.13 -13.54 -15.47
C ALA A 367 -0.33 -14.86 -14.82
N ARG A 368 -1.55 -15.32 -15.13
CA ARG A 368 -2.15 -16.52 -14.52
C ARG A 368 -2.01 -17.77 -15.38
N VAL A 369 -1.76 -17.62 -16.68
CA VAL A 369 -1.57 -18.77 -17.57
C VAL A 369 -0.21 -19.41 -17.28
N PRO A 370 -0.16 -20.73 -16.99
CA PRO A 370 1.09 -21.43 -16.80
C PRO A 370 1.88 -21.44 -18.12
N TRP A 371 3.04 -20.78 -18.13
CA TRP A 371 3.86 -20.59 -19.33
C TRP A 371 4.40 -21.90 -19.91
N GLU A 372 4.57 -22.91 -19.05
CA GLU A 372 5.00 -24.27 -19.42
C GLU A 372 3.95 -25.02 -20.25
N ALA A 373 2.67 -24.63 -20.16
CA ALA A 373 1.57 -25.25 -20.88
C ALA A 373 1.20 -24.51 -22.19
N LEU A 374 1.98 -23.51 -22.58
CA LEU A 374 1.72 -22.66 -23.76
C LEU A 374 2.16 -23.34 -25.06
N GLU A 375 1.36 -24.28 -25.53
CA GLU A 375 1.56 -24.93 -26.83
C GLU A 375 0.34 -24.78 -27.74
N GLY A 376 0.55 -25.00 -29.04
CA GLY A 376 -0.53 -25.04 -30.05
C GLY A 376 -1.50 -23.85 -30.01
N GLU A 377 -2.79 -24.16 -29.81
CA GLU A 377 -3.87 -23.16 -29.74
C GLU A 377 -3.72 -22.18 -28.58
N CYS A 378 -3.21 -22.64 -27.43
CA CYS A 378 -3.02 -21.80 -26.26
C CYS A 378 -1.95 -20.73 -26.52
N PHE A 379 -0.87 -21.09 -27.21
CA PHE A 379 0.14 -20.13 -27.66
C PHE A 379 -0.44 -19.09 -28.62
N ALA A 380 -1.32 -19.50 -29.54
CA ALA A 380 -1.98 -18.59 -30.48
C ALA A 380 -2.92 -17.59 -29.77
N GLU A 381 -3.67 -18.04 -28.77
CA GLU A 381 -4.52 -17.18 -27.93
C GLU A 381 -3.69 -16.24 -27.05
N MET A 382 -2.59 -16.74 -26.48
CA MET A 382 -1.66 -15.94 -25.66
C MET A 382 -1.05 -14.80 -26.48
N LYS A 383 -0.66 -15.04 -27.74
CA LYS A 383 -0.19 -13.97 -28.63
C LYS A 383 -1.22 -12.84 -28.80
N ARG A 384 -2.51 -13.16 -28.86
CA ARG A 384 -3.58 -12.16 -28.99
C ARG A 384 -3.69 -11.33 -27.71
N LEU A 385 -3.64 -11.96 -26.54
CA LEU A 385 -3.62 -11.27 -25.25
C LEU A 385 -2.42 -10.35 -25.11
N VAL A 386 -1.23 -10.85 -25.41
CA VAL A 386 0.03 -10.08 -25.36
C VAL A 386 -0.05 -8.90 -26.33
N ARG A 387 -0.54 -9.09 -27.56
CA ARG A 387 -0.70 -7.98 -28.51
C ARG A 387 -1.64 -6.90 -28.00
N LEU A 388 -2.74 -7.29 -27.33
CA LEU A 388 -3.71 -6.34 -26.77
C LEU A 388 -3.18 -5.63 -25.51
N ALA A 389 -2.27 -6.25 -24.77
CA ALA A 389 -1.59 -5.64 -23.63
C ALA A 389 -0.55 -4.56 -24.03
N LEU A 390 -0.04 -4.62 -25.26
CA LEU A 390 0.94 -3.67 -25.79
C LEU A 390 0.29 -2.38 -26.32
N PRO A 391 1.05 -1.29 -26.53
CA PRO A 391 0.54 -0.07 -27.19
C PRO A 391 -0.26 -0.35 -28.48
N ALA A 392 -1.27 0.48 -28.75
CA ALA A 392 -2.07 0.35 -29.98
C ALA A 392 -1.18 0.50 -31.22
N GLU A 393 -0.36 1.55 -31.23
CA GLU A 393 0.54 1.90 -32.31
C GLU A 393 1.58 0.79 -32.57
N PRO A 394 1.68 0.26 -33.79
CA PRO A 394 2.59 -0.84 -34.12
C PRO A 394 4.06 -0.57 -33.78
N GLU A 395 4.54 0.65 -34.03
CA GLU A 395 5.92 1.04 -33.74
C GLU A 395 6.21 1.06 -32.24
N ALA A 396 5.30 1.64 -31.44
CA ALA A 396 5.43 1.65 -29.97
C ALA A 396 5.31 0.23 -29.39
N ALA A 397 4.48 -0.62 -29.98
CA ALA A 397 4.39 -2.03 -29.61
C ALA A 397 5.69 -2.78 -29.90
N ALA A 398 6.27 -2.59 -31.10
CA ALA A 398 7.53 -3.21 -31.49
C ALA A 398 8.71 -2.74 -30.63
N ALA A 399 8.79 -1.44 -30.35
CA ALA A 399 9.79 -0.88 -29.43
C ALA A 399 9.68 -1.50 -28.04
N ARG A 400 8.45 -1.58 -27.48
CA ARG A 400 8.23 -2.19 -26.17
C ARG A 400 8.56 -3.69 -26.13
N ILE A 401 8.26 -4.42 -27.21
CA ILE A 401 8.67 -5.83 -27.33
C ILE A 401 10.20 -5.93 -27.34
N GLY A 402 10.90 -5.08 -28.09
CA GLY A 402 12.36 -5.05 -28.13
C GLY A 402 12.99 -4.81 -26.76
N GLU A 403 12.45 -3.86 -26.00
CA GLU A 403 12.86 -3.61 -24.60
C GLU A 403 12.66 -4.85 -23.71
N LEU A 404 11.46 -5.45 -23.75
CA LEU A 404 11.13 -6.63 -22.94
C LEU A 404 12.03 -7.82 -23.28
N ILE A 405 12.30 -8.05 -24.57
CA ILE A 405 13.23 -9.10 -25.00
C ILE A 405 14.64 -8.81 -24.46
N GLY A 406 15.11 -7.58 -24.59
CA GLY A 406 16.42 -7.16 -24.06
C GLY A 406 16.54 -7.36 -22.55
N GLU A 407 15.52 -6.97 -21.77
CA GLU A 407 15.44 -7.19 -20.32
C GLU A 407 15.55 -8.69 -19.99
N ARG A 408 14.80 -9.55 -20.71
CA ARG A 408 14.82 -11.01 -20.49
C ARG A 408 16.12 -11.66 -20.93
N ASP A 409 16.76 -11.18 -21.99
CA ASP A 409 18.07 -11.66 -22.44
C ASP A 409 19.17 -11.35 -21.42
N VAL A 410 19.10 -10.19 -20.74
CA VAL A 410 20.00 -9.86 -19.64
C VAL A 410 19.77 -10.78 -18.45
N GLU A 411 18.51 -10.95 -18.03
CA GLU A 411 18.15 -11.85 -16.93
C GLU A 411 18.60 -13.29 -17.19
N GLN A 412 18.29 -13.83 -18.38
CA GLN A 412 18.73 -15.17 -18.79
C GLN A 412 20.25 -15.32 -18.79
N ARG A 413 20.99 -14.29 -19.20
CA ARG A 413 22.46 -14.32 -19.22
C ARG A 413 23.04 -14.39 -17.82
N VAL A 414 22.49 -13.60 -16.89
CA VAL A 414 22.88 -13.66 -15.47
C VAL A 414 22.59 -15.04 -14.88
N LEU A 415 21.37 -15.55 -15.08
CA LEU A 415 20.99 -16.88 -14.59
C LEU A 415 21.86 -18.00 -15.16
N ARG A 416 22.21 -17.95 -16.45
CA ARG A 416 23.13 -18.91 -17.08
C ARG A 416 24.56 -18.80 -16.57
N ALA A 417 25.04 -17.60 -16.26
CA ALA A 417 26.36 -17.40 -15.68
C ALA A 417 26.45 -18.02 -14.28
N VAL A 418 25.47 -17.71 -13.41
CA VAL A 418 25.36 -18.29 -12.07
C VAL A 418 25.23 -19.82 -12.13
N LEU A 419 24.39 -20.34 -13.04
CA LEU A 419 24.27 -21.79 -13.24
C LEU A 419 25.60 -22.44 -13.68
N GLY A 420 26.38 -21.74 -14.50
CA GLY A 420 27.71 -22.16 -14.91
C GLY A 420 28.71 -22.20 -13.76
N GLU A 421 28.71 -21.18 -12.90
CA GLU A 421 29.54 -21.11 -11.69
C GLU A 421 29.21 -22.26 -10.72
N LEU A 422 27.92 -22.47 -10.44
CA LEU A 422 27.45 -23.56 -9.57
C LEU A 422 27.83 -24.95 -10.09
N TRP A 423 27.94 -25.14 -11.41
CA TRP A 423 28.38 -26.41 -12.01
C TRP A 423 29.91 -26.54 -12.10
N ALA A 424 30.67 -25.45 -12.00
CA ALA A 424 32.13 -25.46 -11.99
C ALA A 424 32.71 -25.82 -10.59
N ASP A 425 32.02 -25.44 -9.51
CA ASP A 425 32.51 -25.58 -8.13
C ASP A 425 32.21 -26.92 -7.42
N GLY A 426 31.67 -27.92 -8.14
CA GLY A 426 31.63 -29.32 -7.68
C GLY A 426 30.32 -29.82 -7.02
N ALA A 427 29.50 -30.45 -7.88
CA ALA A 427 28.49 -31.52 -7.65
C ALA A 427 27.03 -31.15 -7.29
N PRO A 428 26.00 -31.98 -7.69
CA PRO A 428 26.06 -33.26 -8.40
C PRO A 428 25.57 -33.20 -9.87
N SER A 429 25.72 -34.34 -10.56
CA SER A 429 25.42 -34.61 -11.97
C SER A 429 24.14 -33.98 -12.52
N LYS A 430 24.22 -33.42 -13.74
CA LYS A 430 23.10 -32.98 -14.58
C LYS A 430 21.88 -33.92 -14.42
N PRO A 431 20.68 -33.42 -14.09
CA PRO A 431 19.48 -34.22 -14.30
C PRO A 431 19.39 -34.52 -15.80
N HIS A 432 19.30 -35.79 -16.14
CA HIS A 432 18.97 -36.21 -17.50
C HIS A 432 17.60 -35.63 -17.84
N CYS A 433 17.57 -34.52 -18.59
CA CYS A 433 16.41 -34.16 -19.40
C CYS A 433 16.27 -35.26 -20.46
N GLN A 434 15.51 -36.30 -20.14
CA GLN A 434 14.89 -37.13 -21.16
C GLN A 434 13.77 -36.30 -21.77
N VAL A 435 14.02 -35.82 -22.97
CA VAL A 435 12.97 -35.38 -23.89
C VAL A 435 12.28 -36.66 -24.37
N ALA A 436 11.00 -36.79 -24.07
CA ALA A 436 10.03 -37.61 -24.79
C ALA A 436 8.75 -36.80 -24.95
#